data_AF-A0A534JXF4-F1
#
_entry.id   AF-A0A534JXF4-F1
#
_cell.length_a   1.000
_cell.length_b   1.000
_cell.length_c   1.000
_cell.angle_alpha   90.00
_cell.angle_beta   90.00
_cell.angle_gamma   90.00
#
_symmetry.space_group_name_H-M   'P 1'
#
loop_
_entity.id
_entity.type
_entity.pdbx_description
1 polymer ?
#
loop_
_entity_poly.entity_id
_entity_poly.type
_entity_poly.pdbx_seq_one_letter_code
_entity_poly.pdbx_strand_id
1 'polypeptide(L)'
;MPIRATFSVDAPGPTASIPVPSDALKWNPATFGFQPILPGTTSRSEVTYAFTFGKWHDGSDFTMDDVLYELALAYRRANASGDVHQVDRDAAATSTALLANALRGFRVLDGTHLQVWYDYWHIDSSMVASLINPAFPATPWTASELALSTVLDDTCRISEVTAANDGKEALDLTRGRCFDAPTEGSAAWSALWNFRNATGHYFASNGPFVLSSINLVAVQATMAVDPNYPIPADAYDAYLVPRVPEITLGPTPLVIIGLNASFSLTSRLQGAAYDDIDSSFLVVSPSTGAVVIQGKAVRDVAGSYEIKLTGSQTALLDEGAYELRSITVGREAAIPVIVSQPFIAISDAGMILDQLRGEINRLQQSFNSQLLEQQNLTKATQAQLAGLQTLMIASLALSAVTLSVAVVALAISLRGSRQDAQEPRSG
;
A
#
# COMPACT_ATOMS: atom_id res chain seq x y z
N MET A 1 -0.74 -3.51 -17.22
CA MET A 1 0.60 -4.07 -17.53
C MET A 1 1.09 -3.58 -18.88
N PRO A 2 2.37 -3.16 -18.99
CA PRO A 2 3.00 -2.85 -20.26
C PRO A 2 3.23 -4.10 -21.12
N ILE A 3 3.08 -3.97 -22.44
CA ILE A 3 3.28 -5.07 -23.39
C ILE A 3 4.77 -5.40 -23.49
N ARG A 4 5.12 -6.70 -23.34
CA ARG A 4 6.48 -7.25 -23.51
C ARG A 4 7.57 -6.48 -22.75
N ALA A 5 7.25 -6.00 -21.55
CA ALA A 5 8.20 -5.32 -20.69
C ALA A 5 8.02 -5.70 -19.23
N THR A 6 9.13 -5.92 -18.53
CA THR A 6 9.16 -5.80 -17.06
C THR A 6 9.38 -4.35 -16.68
N PHE A 7 8.96 -3.95 -15.49
CA PHE A 7 9.00 -2.54 -15.10
C PHE A 7 9.22 -2.34 -13.59
N SER A 8 9.75 -1.18 -13.23
CA SER A 8 9.81 -0.67 -11.86
C SER A 8 9.21 0.74 -11.84
N VAL A 9 8.32 1.01 -10.87
CA VAL A 9 7.60 2.28 -10.74
C VAL A 9 7.95 2.96 -9.43
N ASP A 10 8.32 4.23 -9.49
CA ASP A 10 8.25 5.15 -8.36
C ASP A 10 7.06 6.10 -8.54
N ALA A 11 6.07 6.01 -7.65
CA ALA A 11 4.84 6.80 -7.69
C ALA A 11 4.36 7.09 -6.25
N PRO A 12 4.99 8.04 -5.54
CA PRO A 12 4.80 8.25 -4.10
C PRO A 12 3.37 8.65 -3.70
N GLY A 13 2.63 9.31 -4.58
CA GLY A 13 1.26 9.74 -4.30
C GLY A 13 0.67 10.65 -5.40
N PRO A 14 -0.65 10.92 -5.36
CA PRO A 14 -1.34 11.73 -6.36
C PRO A 14 -0.89 13.20 -6.41
N THR A 15 -0.25 13.68 -5.33
CA THR A 15 0.30 15.04 -5.19
C THR A 15 1.83 15.06 -5.24
N ALA A 16 2.47 13.97 -5.63
CA ALA A 16 3.92 13.90 -5.74
C ALA A 16 4.44 14.88 -6.79
N SER A 17 5.64 15.41 -6.54
CA SER A 17 6.35 16.30 -7.46
C SER A 17 7.79 15.81 -7.56
N ILE A 18 8.01 14.88 -8.48
CA ILE A 18 9.31 14.26 -8.77
C ILE A 18 9.99 15.14 -9.83
N PRO A 19 11.19 15.69 -9.56
CA PRO A 19 11.92 16.48 -10.53
C PRO A 19 12.34 15.61 -11.72
N VAL A 20 12.01 16.04 -12.94
CA VAL A 20 12.47 15.36 -14.16
C VAL A 20 13.88 15.86 -14.49
N PRO A 21 14.86 14.97 -14.72
CA PRO A 21 16.22 15.37 -15.08
C PRO A 21 16.25 16.23 -16.36
N SER A 22 17.06 17.30 -16.37
CA SER A 22 17.10 18.27 -17.48
C SER A 22 17.62 17.71 -18.81
N ASP A 23 18.32 16.56 -18.77
CA ASP A 23 18.78 15.82 -19.94
C ASP A 23 17.73 14.82 -20.46
N ALA A 24 16.60 14.65 -19.77
CA ALA A 24 15.48 13.87 -20.30
C ALA A 24 14.94 14.51 -21.56
N LEU A 25 14.49 13.67 -22.49
CA LEU A 25 14.05 14.06 -23.82
C LEU A 25 12.52 14.08 -23.92
N LYS A 26 12.00 14.96 -24.77
CA LYS A 26 10.60 15.01 -25.18
C LYS A 26 10.51 15.41 -26.65
N TRP A 27 9.49 14.90 -27.35
CA TRP A 27 9.27 15.25 -28.75
C TRP A 27 8.97 16.74 -28.90
N ASN A 28 9.63 17.38 -29.85
CA ASN A 28 9.32 18.74 -30.26
C ASN A 28 8.80 18.74 -31.72
N PRO A 29 7.51 19.04 -31.95
CA PRO A 29 6.94 19.05 -33.30
C PRO A 29 7.49 20.19 -34.18
N ALA A 30 8.06 21.25 -33.61
CA ALA A 30 8.65 22.34 -34.38
C ALA A 30 10.00 21.97 -35.02
N THR A 31 10.73 21.04 -34.42
CA THR A 31 12.05 20.59 -34.90
C THR A 31 12.06 19.16 -35.42
N PHE A 32 10.90 18.48 -35.38
CA PHE A 32 10.76 17.08 -35.79
C PHE A 32 11.78 16.16 -35.12
N GLY A 33 12.01 16.36 -33.83
CA GLY A 33 12.99 15.60 -33.09
C GLY A 33 12.81 15.66 -31.58
N PHE A 34 13.53 14.76 -30.91
CA PHE A 34 13.61 14.75 -29.45
C PHE A 34 14.56 15.83 -28.96
N GLN A 35 14.12 16.60 -27.97
CA GLN A 35 14.89 17.67 -27.36
C GLN A 35 14.87 17.56 -25.83
N PRO A 36 15.90 18.10 -25.14
CA PRO A 36 15.86 18.23 -23.71
C PRO A 36 14.58 18.93 -23.23
N ILE A 37 14.01 18.43 -22.14
CA ILE A 37 12.86 19.04 -21.49
C ILE A 37 13.17 20.44 -20.95
N LEU A 38 12.13 21.21 -20.64
CA LEU A 38 12.30 22.50 -19.99
C LEU A 38 12.83 22.33 -18.56
N PRO A 39 13.83 23.12 -18.12
CA PRO A 39 14.30 23.11 -16.74
C PRO A 39 13.17 23.34 -15.74
N GLY A 40 13.18 22.59 -14.63
CA GLY A 40 12.14 22.66 -13.60
C GLY A 40 10.86 21.86 -13.91
N THR A 41 10.83 21.09 -15.00
CA THR A 41 9.75 20.14 -15.26
C THR A 41 9.65 19.12 -14.12
N THR A 42 8.42 18.85 -13.68
CA THR A 42 8.12 17.86 -12.64
C THR A 42 7.15 16.81 -13.16
N SER A 43 7.08 15.68 -12.47
CA SER A 43 6.23 14.53 -12.75
C SER A 43 5.62 13.99 -11.46
N ARG A 44 4.63 13.10 -11.57
CA ARG A 44 4.03 12.40 -10.41
C ARG A 44 4.54 10.97 -10.26
N SER A 45 5.09 10.41 -11.33
CA SER A 45 5.65 9.07 -11.34
C SER A 45 6.83 8.96 -12.31
N GLU A 46 7.70 8.01 -11.99
CA GLU A 46 8.80 7.55 -12.81
C GLU A 46 8.65 6.05 -13.05
N VAL A 47 8.91 5.60 -14.27
CA VAL A 47 8.91 4.18 -14.63
C VAL A 47 10.18 3.84 -15.38
N THR A 48 10.86 2.78 -14.97
CA THR A 48 11.92 2.16 -15.78
C THR A 48 11.38 0.88 -16.39
N TYR A 49 11.38 0.81 -17.72
CA TYR A 49 10.99 -0.36 -18.50
C TYR A 49 12.22 -1.13 -18.96
N ALA A 50 12.11 -2.46 -18.96
CA ALA A 50 13.04 -3.37 -19.63
C ALA A 50 12.25 -4.16 -20.68
N PHE A 51 12.43 -3.84 -21.95
CA PHE A 51 11.68 -4.44 -23.05
C PHE A 51 12.28 -5.78 -23.48
N THR A 52 11.41 -6.73 -23.80
CA THR A 52 11.75 -7.96 -24.50
C THR A 52 11.48 -7.78 -25.99
N PHE A 53 12.50 -7.36 -26.73
CA PHE A 53 12.44 -7.24 -28.18
C PHE A 53 12.60 -8.59 -28.89
N GLY A 54 12.45 -8.60 -30.21
CA GLY A 54 12.50 -9.78 -31.06
C GLY A 54 12.68 -9.37 -32.52
N LYS A 55 12.04 -10.09 -33.43
CA LYS A 55 11.99 -9.70 -34.84
C LYS A 55 10.60 -9.25 -35.25
N TRP A 56 10.57 -8.36 -36.23
CA TRP A 56 9.38 -8.11 -37.03
C TRP A 56 9.15 -9.28 -38.00
N HIS A 57 7.92 -9.46 -38.46
CA HIS A 57 7.58 -10.52 -39.42
C HIS A 57 8.23 -10.34 -40.80
N ASP A 58 8.76 -9.14 -41.10
CA ASP A 58 9.59 -8.90 -42.29
C ASP A 58 11.07 -9.33 -42.10
N GLY A 59 11.42 -9.84 -40.92
CA GLY A 59 12.74 -10.32 -40.55
C GLY A 59 13.69 -9.26 -39.97
N SER A 60 13.30 -7.97 -40.03
CA SER A 60 14.06 -6.89 -39.42
C SER A 60 14.06 -6.99 -37.89
N ASP A 61 15.07 -6.40 -37.26
CA ASP A 61 15.16 -6.38 -35.80
C ASP A 61 14.17 -5.35 -35.23
N PHE A 62 13.41 -5.76 -34.22
CA PHE A 62 12.62 -4.82 -33.41
C PHE A 62 13.56 -4.23 -32.36
N THR A 63 13.76 -2.91 -32.38
CA THR A 63 14.68 -2.22 -31.46
C THR A 63 14.02 -1.06 -30.72
N MET A 64 14.80 -0.40 -29.86
CA MET A 64 14.38 0.85 -29.21
C MET A 64 13.99 1.93 -30.22
N ASP A 65 14.55 1.93 -31.43
CA ASP A 65 14.23 2.93 -32.46
C ASP A 65 12.75 2.87 -32.88
N ASP A 66 12.16 1.67 -32.95
CA ASP A 66 10.74 1.51 -33.24
C ASP A 66 9.86 2.11 -32.11
N VAL A 67 10.26 1.92 -30.84
CA VAL A 67 9.55 2.48 -29.67
C VAL A 67 9.66 4.00 -29.66
N LEU A 68 10.85 4.55 -29.94
CA LEU A 68 11.06 5.99 -30.04
C LEU A 68 10.27 6.60 -31.20
N TYR A 69 10.19 5.90 -32.33
CA TYR A 69 9.38 6.34 -33.46
C TYR A 69 7.88 6.38 -33.09
N GLU A 70 7.36 5.36 -32.41
CA GLU A 70 5.96 5.37 -31.97
C GLU A 70 5.69 6.43 -30.88
N LEU A 71 6.66 6.72 -30.01
CA LEU A 71 6.60 7.86 -29.07
C LEU A 71 6.48 9.19 -29.81
N ALA A 72 7.26 9.40 -30.87
CA ALA A 72 7.14 10.60 -31.72
C ALA A 72 5.76 10.67 -32.37
N LEU A 73 5.28 9.54 -32.90
CA LEU A 73 3.96 9.40 -33.49
C LEU A 73 2.82 9.78 -32.54
N ALA A 74 2.93 9.42 -31.26
CA ALA A 74 1.92 9.78 -30.27
C ALA A 74 1.70 11.30 -30.23
N TYR A 75 2.79 12.08 -30.26
CA TYR A 75 2.70 13.54 -30.30
C TYR A 75 2.25 14.08 -31.66
N ARG A 76 2.74 13.51 -32.77
CA ARG A 76 2.36 13.92 -34.12
C ARG A 76 0.86 13.75 -34.39
N ARG A 77 0.24 12.71 -33.81
CA ARG A 77 -1.20 12.41 -33.96
C ARG A 77 -2.07 13.12 -32.92
N ALA A 78 -1.64 13.18 -31.65
CA ALA A 78 -2.50 13.64 -30.56
C ALA A 78 -2.50 15.15 -30.32
N ASN A 79 -1.38 15.82 -30.56
CA ASN A 79 -1.27 17.24 -30.28
C ASN A 79 -1.80 18.07 -31.43
N ALA A 80 -2.49 19.16 -31.11
CA ALA A 80 -2.94 20.13 -32.11
C ALA A 80 -1.79 20.69 -32.98
N SER A 81 -0.57 20.76 -32.46
CA SER A 81 0.62 21.20 -33.23
C SER A 81 1.31 20.09 -34.02
N GLY A 82 0.83 18.84 -33.94
CA GLY A 82 1.36 17.71 -34.68
C GLY A 82 0.97 17.79 -36.16
N ASP A 83 1.91 17.47 -37.04
CA ASP A 83 1.72 17.47 -38.49
C ASP A 83 0.64 16.47 -38.94
N VAL A 84 0.61 15.28 -38.35
CA VAL A 84 -0.41 14.27 -38.65
C VAL A 84 -1.78 14.75 -38.16
N HIS A 85 -1.86 15.36 -36.98
CA HIS A 85 -3.11 15.93 -36.45
C HIS A 85 -3.68 17.05 -37.33
N GLN A 86 -2.82 17.83 -37.99
CA GLN A 86 -3.24 18.90 -38.89
C GLN A 86 -3.91 18.37 -40.17
N VAL A 87 -3.56 17.16 -40.60
CA VAL A 87 -4.14 16.51 -41.79
C VAL A 87 -5.28 15.56 -41.42
N ASP A 88 -5.17 14.88 -40.28
CA ASP A 88 -6.17 13.96 -39.75
C ASP A 88 -6.35 14.19 -38.23
N ARG A 89 -7.31 15.06 -37.90
CA ARG A 89 -7.55 15.54 -36.53
C ARG A 89 -7.88 14.42 -35.55
N ASP A 90 -8.50 13.34 -36.03
CA ASP A 90 -8.97 12.23 -35.21
C ASP A 90 -8.02 11.01 -35.31
N ALA A 91 -6.79 11.20 -35.81
CA ALA A 91 -5.79 10.15 -35.98
C ALA A 91 -5.28 9.51 -34.66
N ALA A 92 -5.48 10.16 -33.52
CA ALA A 92 -5.04 9.64 -32.23
C ALA A 92 -6.17 8.91 -31.49
N ALA A 93 -5.91 7.67 -31.09
CA ALA A 93 -6.75 6.99 -30.11
C ALA A 93 -6.67 7.70 -28.74
N THR A 94 -7.69 7.49 -27.90
CA THR A 94 -7.75 8.10 -26.55
C THR A 94 -6.53 7.77 -25.70
N SER A 95 -6.02 6.54 -25.77
CA SER A 95 -4.83 6.10 -25.05
C SER A 95 -3.56 6.80 -25.53
N THR A 96 -3.40 7.01 -26.85
CA THR A 96 -2.31 7.78 -27.45
C THR A 96 -2.34 9.23 -26.98
N ALA A 97 -3.53 9.86 -26.97
CA ALA A 97 -3.70 11.20 -26.45
C ALA A 97 -3.39 11.31 -24.96
N LEU A 98 -3.79 10.31 -24.16
CA LEU A 98 -3.44 10.24 -22.74
C LEU A 98 -1.92 10.16 -22.55
N LEU A 99 -1.22 9.30 -23.29
CA LEU A 99 0.23 9.20 -23.24
C LEU A 99 0.91 10.53 -23.59
N ALA A 100 0.54 11.16 -24.71
CA ALA A 100 1.11 12.44 -25.14
C ALA A 100 0.93 13.54 -24.08
N ASN A 101 -0.24 13.59 -23.43
CA ASN A 101 -0.56 14.54 -22.38
C ASN A 101 0.14 14.26 -21.05
N ALA A 102 0.29 12.99 -20.68
CA ALA A 102 0.90 12.57 -19.41
C ALA A 102 2.44 12.59 -19.46
N LEU A 103 3.05 12.30 -20.61
CA LEU A 103 4.50 12.17 -20.72
C LEU A 103 5.22 13.52 -20.49
N ARG A 104 6.12 13.52 -19.50
CA ARG A 104 6.94 14.68 -19.11
C ARG A 104 8.35 14.61 -19.67
N GLY A 105 8.88 13.41 -19.88
CA GLY A 105 10.13 13.15 -20.59
C GLY A 105 10.52 11.68 -20.49
N PHE A 106 11.58 11.31 -21.19
CA PHE A 106 12.18 9.97 -21.10
C PHE A 106 13.70 10.03 -21.25
N ARG A 107 14.38 8.97 -20.83
CA ARG A 107 15.81 8.74 -21.07
C ARG A 107 16.00 7.32 -21.59
N VAL A 108 16.68 7.18 -22.72
CA VAL A 108 17.15 5.88 -23.21
C VAL A 108 18.36 5.48 -22.37
N LEU A 109 18.25 4.38 -21.64
CA LEU A 109 19.34 3.90 -20.79
C LEU A 109 20.28 2.99 -21.58
N ASP A 110 19.72 2.13 -22.43
CA ASP A 110 20.44 1.28 -23.38
C ASP A 110 19.48 0.77 -24.48
N GLY A 111 19.90 -0.23 -25.26
CA GLY A 111 19.12 -0.79 -26.37
C GLY A 111 17.82 -1.51 -25.98
N THR A 112 17.55 -1.73 -24.70
CA THR A 112 16.34 -2.42 -24.18
C THR A 112 15.68 -1.71 -23.00
N HIS A 113 16.35 -0.74 -22.37
CA HIS A 113 15.86 -0.05 -21.19
C HIS A 113 15.48 1.41 -21.46
N LEU A 114 14.29 1.79 -21.00
CA LEU A 114 13.74 3.14 -21.14
C LEU A 114 13.25 3.65 -19.78
N GLN A 115 13.77 4.78 -19.33
CA GLN A 115 13.28 5.50 -18.15
C GLN A 115 12.30 6.58 -18.58
N VAL A 116 11.14 6.69 -17.94
CA VAL A 116 10.05 7.57 -18.37
C VAL A 116 9.42 8.27 -17.17
N TRP A 117 9.12 9.55 -17.32
CA TRP A 117 8.43 10.35 -16.31
C TRP A 117 7.03 10.76 -16.78
N TYR A 118 6.03 10.52 -15.94
CA TYR A 118 4.64 10.87 -16.23
C TYR A 118 4.06 11.83 -15.19
N ASP A 119 3.28 12.80 -15.64
CA ASP A 119 2.32 13.51 -14.79
C ASP A 119 1.02 12.71 -14.70
N TYR A 120 1.17 11.50 -14.17
CA TYR A 120 0.09 10.55 -13.95
C TYR A 120 0.42 9.77 -12.68
N TRP A 121 -0.61 9.47 -11.89
CA TRP A 121 -0.49 8.63 -10.70
C TRP A 121 -1.70 7.71 -10.62
N HIS A 122 -1.45 6.49 -10.17
CA HIS A 122 -2.47 5.51 -9.87
C HIS A 122 -2.02 4.67 -8.67
N ILE A 123 -2.98 4.17 -7.89
CA ILE A 123 -2.69 3.33 -6.71
C ILE A 123 -2.02 2.01 -7.10
N ASP A 124 -2.48 1.41 -8.20
CA ASP A 124 -1.84 0.28 -8.87
C ASP A 124 -0.72 0.77 -9.80
N SER A 125 0.52 0.39 -9.48
CA SER A 125 1.72 0.71 -10.24
C SER A 125 1.67 0.18 -11.68
N SER A 126 0.99 -0.93 -11.92
CA SER A 126 0.85 -1.55 -13.24
C SER A 126 0.01 -0.71 -14.20
N MET A 127 -0.89 0.14 -13.66
CA MET A 127 -1.66 1.11 -14.43
C MET A 127 -0.77 2.28 -14.86
N VAL A 128 0.08 2.79 -13.96
CA VAL A 128 1.10 3.80 -14.30
C VAL A 128 2.02 3.29 -15.41
N ALA A 129 2.55 2.08 -15.24
CA ALA A 129 3.41 1.45 -16.24
C ALA A 129 2.70 1.15 -17.57
N SER A 130 1.38 0.95 -17.57
CA SER A 130 0.63 0.68 -18.81
C SER A 130 0.50 1.88 -19.74
N LEU A 131 0.81 3.10 -19.27
CA LEU A 131 0.74 4.31 -20.11
C LEU A 131 1.67 4.24 -21.33
N ILE A 132 2.75 3.45 -21.28
CA ILE A 132 3.65 3.29 -22.42
C ILE A 132 3.06 2.46 -23.57
N ASN A 133 1.98 1.70 -23.34
CA ASN A 133 1.44 0.76 -24.33
C ASN A 133 1.13 1.36 -25.71
N PRO A 134 0.58 2.58 -25.84
CA PRO A 134 0.38 3.22 -27.13
C PRO A 134 1.67 3.52 -27.90
N ALA A 135 2.83 3.47 -27.23
CA ALA A 135 4.15 3.59 -27.84
C ALA A 135 4.86 2.24 -28.02
N PHE A 136 4.19 1.11 -27.74
CA PHE A 136 4.69 -0.19 -28.14
C PHE A 136 4.19 -0.48 -29.57
N PRO A 137 5.04 -0.38 -30.59
CA PRO A 137 4.61 -0.40 -31.99
C PRO A 137 4.05 -1.77 -32.39
N ALA A 138 3.04 -1.73 -33.28
CA ALA A 138 2.42 -2.93 -33.85
C ALA A 138 3.04 -3.37 -35.19
N THR A 139 3.84 -2.49 -35.81
CA THR A 139 4.55 -2.67 -37.09
C THR A 139 5.90 -1.96 -37.03
N PRO A 140 6.91 -2.33 -37.85
CA PRO A 140 8.20 -1.66 -37.87
C PRO A 140 8.05 -0.18 -38.24
N TRP A 141 8.98 0.64 -37.76
CA TRP A 141 8.96 2.09 -38.05
C TRP A 141 8.92 2.39 -39.55
N THR A 142 9.48 1.53 -40.40
CA THR A 142 9.42 1.68 -41.87
C THR A 142 8.00 1.54 -42.41
N ALA A 143 7.22 0.59 -41.90
CA ALA A 143 5.82 0.43 -42.28
C ALA A 143 4.98 1.60 -41.76
N SER A 144 5.27 2.07 -40.55
CA SER A 144 4.62 3.25 -39.98
C SER A 144 4.95 4.53 -40.75
N GLU A 145 6.20 4.72 -41.18
CA GLU A 145 6.62 5.87 -42.00
C GLU A 145 5.98 5.82 -43.39
N LEU A 146 5.93 4.65 -44.03
CA LEU A 146 5.21 4.47 -45.29
C LEU A 146 3.72 4.81 -45.15
N ALA A 147 3.09 4.36 -44.06
CA ALA A 147 1.72 4.73 -43.74
C ALA A 147 1.56 6.25 -43.60
N LEU A 148 2.44 6.89 -42.84
CA LEU A 148 2.36 8.33 -42.61
C LEU A 148 2.59 9.15 -43.86
N SER A 149 3.48 8.73 -44.77
CA SER A 149 3.69 9.48 -46.01
C SER A 149 2.39 9.61 -46.81
N THR A 150 1.58 8.55 -46.87
CA THR A 150 0.27 8.58 -47.56
C THR A 150 -0.74 9.52 -46.89
N VAL A 151 -0.63 9.70 -45.57
CA VAL A 151 -1.49 10.62 -44.82
C VAL A 151 -1.05 12.05 -45.07
N LEU A 152 0.27 12.31 -45.01
CA LEU A 152 0.85 13.66 -45.17
C LEU A 152 0.79 14.16 -46.62
N ASP A 153 0.86 13.25 -47.59
CA ASP A 153 0.59 13.53 -49.02
C ASP A 153 -0.92 13.62 -49.31
N ASP A 154 -1.75 13.67 -48.25
CA ASP A 154 -3.18 13.89 -48.30
C ASP A 154 -3.95 12.81 -49.11
N THR A 155 -3.38 11.62 -49.27
CA THR A 155 -3.96 10.51 -50.03
C THR A 155 -4.94 9.70 -49.17
N CYS A 156 -4.55 9.40 -47.93
CA CYS A 156 -5.35 8.60 -46.99
C CYS A 156 -5.51 9.27 -45.62
N ARG A 157 -6.31 8.65 -44.76
CA ARG A 157 -6.53 9.05 -43.36
C ARG A 157 -6.34 7.85 -42.44
N ILE A 158 -5.83 8.08 -41.23
CA ILE A 158 -5.73 7.05 -40.19
C ILE A 158 -7.12 6.81 -39.58
N SER A 159 -7.86 7.88 -39.29
CA SER A 159 -9.21 7.81 -38.76
C SER A 159 -10.21 7.45 -39.86
N GLU A 160 -10.98 6.38 -39.63
CA GLU A 160 -12.10 6.01 -40.50
C GLU A 160 -13.15 7.12 -40.59
N VAL A 161 -13.36 7.87 -39.50
CA VAL A 161 -14.32 8.98 -39.46
C VAL A 161 -13.83 10.14 -40.31
N THR A 162 -12.56 10.52 -40.19
CA THR A 162 -11.97 11.58 -41.03
C THR A 162 -11.94 11.14 -42.49
N ALA A 163 -11.58 9.87 -42.76
CA ALA A 163 -11.60 9.30 -44.10
C ALA A 163 -12.99 9.45 -44.75
N ALA A 164 -14.04 9.05 -44.04
CA ALA A 164 -15.41 9.14 -44.53
C ALA A 164 -15.86 10.59 -44.77
N ASN A 165 -15.53 11.51 -43.86
CA ASN A 165 -15.88 12.93 -43.99
C ASN A 165 -15.15 13.61 -45.16
N ASP A 166 -13.89 13.24 -45.39
CA ASP A 166 -13.05 13.83 -46.43
C ASP A 166 -13.22 13.11 -47.79
N GLY A 167 -14.00 12.03 -47.85
CA GLY A 167 -14.17 11.21 -49.06
C GLY A 167 -12.91 10.46 -49.49
N LYS A 168 -12.06 10.06 -48.52
CA LYS A 168 -10.77 9.39 -48.72
C LYS A 168 -10.79 7.96 -48.20
N GLU A 169 -9.75 7.20 -48.55
CA GLU A 169 -9.58 5.84 -48.04
C GLU A 169 -8.95 5.87 -46.64
N ALA A 170 -9.48 5.02 -45.76
CA ALA A 170 -8.88 4.76 -44.46
C ALA A 170 -7.63 3.89 -44.66
N LEU A 171 -6.54 4.29 -44.01
CA LEU A 171 -5.25 3.62 -44.05
C LEU A 171 -5.40 2.18 -43.57
N ASP A 172 -5.01 1.24 -44.42
CA ASP A 172 -5.06 -0.19 -44.12
C ASP A 172 -3.81 -0.86 -44.68
N LEU A 173 -2.85 -1.19 -43.82
CA LEU A 173 -1.58 -1.87 -44.19
C LEU A 173 -1.79 -3.28 -44.78
N THR A 174 -2.99 -3.84 -44.65
CA THR A 174 -3.38 -5.12 -45.24
C THR A 174 -3.89 -4.97 -46.68
N ARG A 175 -4.15 -3.73 -47.11
CA ARG A 175 -4.60 -3.37 -48.46
C ARG A 175 -3.57 -2.49 -49.15
N GLY A 176 -3.52 -2.59 -50.47
CA GLY A 176 -2.54 -1.84 -51.27
C GLY A 176 -2.98 -0.47 -51.75
N ARG A 177 -4.23 -0.04 -51.52
CA ARG A 177 -4.80 1.11 -52.24
C ARG A 177 -4.25 2.47 -51.82
N CYS A 178 -3.77 2.60 -50.59
CA CYS A 178 -3.12 3.83 -50.12
C CYS A 178 -1.65 3.93 -50.52
N PHE A 179 -1.02 2.84 -50.97
CA PHE A 179 0.44 2.74 -51.05
C PHE A 179 0.92 2.63 -52.48
N ASP A 180 1.63 3.65 -52.94
CA ASP A 180 2.51 3.51 -54.11
C ASP A 180 3.81 2.78 -53.72
N ALA A 181 4.50 2.19 -54.70
CA ALA A 181 5.78 1.54 -54.45
C ALA A 181 6.80 2.57 -53.93
N PRO A 182 7.44 2.34 -52.77
CA PRO A 182 8.40 3.27 -52.22
C PRO A 182 9.62 3.41 -53.15
N THR A 183 10.18 4.61 -53.24
CA THR A 183 11.49 4.84 -53.85
C THR A 183 12.57 4.31 -52.90
N GLU A 184 13.18 3.19 -53.28
CA GLU A 184 14.12 2.40 -52.46
C GLU A 184 15.34 3.20 -51.96
N GLY A 185 15.92 2.77 -50.82
CA GLY A 185 17.22 3.31 -50.38
C GLY A 185 17.93 2.68 -49.17
N SER A 186 17.27 1.91 -48.29
CA SER A 186 17.92 1.26 -47.12
C SER A 186 17.53 -0.22 -46.94
N ALA A 187 18.31 -0.97 -46.16
CA ALA A 187 18.07 -2.39 -45.88
C ALA A 187 16.73 -2.63 -45.16
N ALA A 188 16.29 -1.71 -44.29
CA ALA A 188 15.00 -1.80 -43.59
C ALA A 188 13.81 -1.65 -44.54
N TRP A 189 13.92 -0.76 -45.54
CA TRP A 189 12.93 -0.64 -46.61
C TRP A 189 12.89 -1.89 -47.49
N SER A 190 14.04 -2.54 -47.69
CA SER A 190 14.14 -3.79 -48.46
C SER A 190 13.45 -4.97 -47.75
N ALA A 191 13.57 -5.06 -46.43
CA ALA A 191 12.89 -6.10 -45.64
C ALA A 191 11.36 -6.01 -45.78
N LEU A 192 10.80 -4.82 -45.53
CA LEU A 192 9.37 -4.55 -45.67
C LEU A 192 8.87 -4.82 -47.10
N TRP A 193 9.65 -4.43 -48.12
CA TRP A 193 9.29 -4.67 -49.51
C TRP A 193 9.29 -6.16 -49.86
N ASN A 194 10.30 -6.91 -49.43
CA ASN A 194 10.36 -8.36 -49.61
C ASN A 194 9.19 -9.05 -48.92
N PHE A 195 8.83 -8.61 -47.71
CA PHE A 195 7.65 -9.09 -47.00
C PHE A 195 6.37 -8.84 -47.81
N ARG A 196 6.17 -7.63 -48.33
CA ARG A 196 5.02 -7.31 -49.20
C ARG A 196 5.00 -8.13 -50.48
N ASN A 197 6.16 -8.45 -51.07
CA ASN A 197 6.22 -9.29 -52.26
C ASN A 197 5.84 -10.74 -51.95
N ALA A 198 6.15 -11.23 -50.76
CA ALA A 198 5.81 -12.58 -50.31
C ALA A 198 4.35 -12.72 -49.85
N THR A 199 3.80 -11.74 -49.12
CA THR A 199 2.50 -11.83 -48.45
C THR A 199 1.39 -11.03 -49.14
N GLY A 200 1.75 -10.06 -49.98
CA GLY A 200 0.83 -9.15 -50.65
C GLY A 200 0.44 -7.92 -49.82
N HIS A 201 1.03 -7.70 -48.64
CA HIS A 201 0.67 -6.57 -47.76
C HIS A 201 1.86 -6.04 -46.93
N TYR A 202 1.69 -4.88 -46.28
CA TYR A 202 2.72 -4.22 -45.47
C TYR A 202 2.58 -4.46 -43.96
N PHE A 203 1.59 -5.26 -43.54
CA PHE A 203 1.36 -5.58 -42.12
C PHE A 203 2.38 -6.58 -41.54
N ALA A 204 3.64 -6.17 -41.44
CA ALA A 204 4.71 -6.92 -40.80
C ALA A 204 4.66 -6.71 -39.28
N SER A 205 3.91 -7.53 -38.55
CA SER A 205 3.73 -7.37 -37.10
C SER A 205 4.85 -8.04 -36.29
N ASN A 206 4.65 -8.20 -34.98
CA ASN A 206 5.61 -8.80 -34.04
C ASN A 206 4.94 -9.76 -33.04
N GLY A 207 3.76 -10.27 -33.39
CA GLY A 207 2.98 -11.22 -32.59
C GLY A 207 3.36 -12.68 -32.85
N PRO A 208 2.74 -13.64 -32.11
CA PRO A 208 3.00 -15.07 -32.25
C PRO A 208 2.52 -15.68 -33.57
N PHE A 209 1.71 -14.93 -34.34
CA PHE A 209 1.21 -15.36 -35.64
C PHE A 209 1.47 -14.29 -36.70
N VAL A 210 2.01 -14.71 -37.83
CA VAL A 210 2.22 -13.91 -39.02
C VAL A 210 0.97 -13.97 -39.90
N LEU A 211 0.47 -12.82 -40.35
CA LEU A 211 -0.53 -12.78 -41.41
C LEU A 211 0.14 -13.18 -42.73
N SER A 212 -0.16 -14.37 -43.24
CA SER A 212 0.54 -14.95 -44.39
C SER A 212 -0.13 -14.64 -45.71
N SER A 213 -1.46 -14.53 -45.72
CA SER A 213 -2.22 -14.18 -46.92
C SER A 213 -3.62 -13.68 -46.59
N ILE A 214 -4.17 -12.87 -47.50
CA ILE A 214 -5.51 -12.31 -47.41
C ILE A 214 -6.22 -12.55 -48.74
N ASN A 215 -7.41 -13.15 -48.67
CA ASN A 215 -8.29 -13.33 -49.81
C ASN A 215 -9.58 -12.52 -49.58
N LEU A 216 -9.66 -11.35 -50.22
CA LEU A 216 -10.81 -10.45 -50.10
C LEU A 216 -12.08 -11.00 -50.78
N VAL A 217 -11.94 -11.87 -51.80
CA VAL A 217 -13.09 -12.47 -52.50
C VAL A 217 -13.73 -13.55 -51.63
N ALA A 218 -12.91 -14.39 -51.01
CA ALA A 218 -13.38 -15.43 -50.09
C ALA A 218 -13.64 -14.91 -48.66
N VAL A 219 -13.24 -13.67 -48.37
CA VAL A 219 -13.28 -13.06 -47.03
C VAL A 219 -12.54 -13.94 -46.01
N GLN A 220 -11.29 -14.32 -46.35
CA GLN A 220 -10.45 -15.19 -45.54
C GLN A 220 -9.07 -14.58 -45.30
N ALA A 221 -8.56 -14.72 -44.09
CA ALA A 221 -7.18 -14.43 -43.72
C ALA A 221 -6.52 -15.72 -43.23
N THR A 222 -5.31 -16.00 -43.69
CA THR A 222 -4.51 -17.14 -43.23
C THR A 222 -3.37 -16.61 -42.37
N MET A 223 -3.13 -17.27 -41.24
CA MET A 223 -2.04 -16.96 -40.34
C MET A 223 -1.13 -18.17 -40.15
N ALA A 224 0.16 -17.94 -39.98
CA ALA A 224 1.15 -18.95 -39.66
C ALA A 224 1.80 -18.65 -38.29
N VAL A 225 2.18 -19.69 -37.54
CA VAL A 225 2.93 -19.50 -36.28
C VAL A 225 4.28 -18.88 -36.60
N ASP A 226 4.69 -17.85 -35.84
CA ASP A 226 6.03 -17.29 -35.91
C ASP A 226 6.97 -18.05 -34.97
N PRO A 227 7.94 -18.84 -35.48
CA PRO A 227 8.89 -19.56 -34.63
C PRO A 227 9.88 -18.64 -33.92
N ASN A 228 9.99 -17.36 -34.32
CA ASN A 228 10.91 -16.39 -33.72
C ASN A 228 10.24 -15.51 -32.65
N TYR A 229 8.97 -15.78 -32.31
CA TYR A 229 8.28 -15.03 -31.28
C TYR A 229 8.97 -15.22 -29.93
N PRO A 230 9.38 -14.14 -29.24
CA PRO A 230 10.28 -14.26 -28.08
C PRO A 230 9.58 -14.64 -26.78
N ILE A 231 8.25 -14.67 -26.75
CA ILE A 231 7.49 -15.04 -25.56
C ILE A 231 7.06 -16.51 -25.69
N PRO A 232 7.51 -17.40 -24.78
CA PRO A 232 7.08 -18.79 -24.75
C PRO A 232 5.55 -18.95 -24.64
N ALA A 233 5.03 -20.05 -25.17
CA ALA A 233 3.59 -20.33 -25.14
C ALA A 233 3.01 -20.48 -23.73
N ASP A 234 3.84 -20.90 -22.77
CA ASP A 234 3.53 -21.10 -21.35
C ASP A 234 3.86 -19.88 -20.47
N ALA A 235 4.33 -18.76 -21.05
CA ALA A 235 4.78 -17.58 -20.32
C ALA A 235 3.70 -16.98 -19.40
N TYR A 236 2.42 -17.26 -19.66
CA TYR A 236 1.29 -16.76 -18.90
C TYR A 236 0.57 -17.81 -18.06
N ASP A 237 1.05 -19.07 -18.04
CA ASP A 237 0.41 -20.16 -17.29
C ASP A 237 0.33 -19.85 -15.79
N ALA A 238 1.31 -19.11 -15.27
CA ALA A 238 1.34 -18.65 -13.89
C ALA A 238 0.16 -17.76 -13.50
N TYR A 239 -0.51 -17.10 -14.47
CA TYR A 239 -1.67 -16.23 -14.26
C TYR A 239 -3.02 -16.95 -14.37
N LEU A 240 -3.04 -18.21 -14.82
CA LEU A 240 -4.29 -19.00 -14.92
C LEU A 240 -4.97 -19.21 -13.56
N VAL A 241 -4.18 -19.16 -12.48
CA VAL A 241 -4.67 -19.20 -11.11
C VAL A 241 -4.40 -17.84 -10.46
N PRO A 242 -5.43 -17.02 -10.20
CA PRO A 242 -5.27 -15.73 -9.55
C PRO A 242 -4.60 -15.88 -8.19
N ARG A 243 -3.48 -15.18 -7.99
CA ARG A 243 -2.74 -15.16 -6.73
C ARG A 243 -3.27 -14.04 -5.82
N VAL A 244 -4.47 -14.26 -5.29
CA VAL A 244 -5.08 -13.31 -4.34
C VAL A 244 -4.50 -13.55 -2.94
N PRO A 245 -3.81 -12.56 -2.33
CA PRO A 245 -3.24 -12.74 -1.01
C PRO A 245 -4.31 -12.77 0.08
N GLU A 246 -4.15 -13.64 1.06
CA GLU A 246 -4.88 -13.61 2.32
C GLU A 246 -4.21 -12.57 3.23
N ILE A 247 -4.93 -11.49 3.53
CA ILE A 247 -4.45 -10.39 4.36
C ILE A 247 -5.14 -10.40 5.71
N THR A 248 -4.36 -10.29 6.79
CA THR A 248 -4.90 -10.16 8.16
C THR A 248 -4.16 -9.06 8.91
N LEU A 249 -4.91 -8.23 9.63
CA LEU A 249 -4.34 -7.29 10.59
C LEU A 249 -4.19 -7.97 11.95
N GLY A 250 -3.09 -7.70 12.65
CA GLY A 250 -2.88 -8.17 14.02
C GLY A 250 -3.70 -7.38 15.04
N PRO A 251 -3.44 -7.61 16.35
CA PRO A 251 -4.14 -6.90 17.42
C PRO A 251 -4.00 -5.37 17.30
N THR A 252 -5.09 -4.64 17.57
CA THR A 252 -5.08 -3.18 17.55
C THR A 252 -4.13 -2.64 18.64
N PRO A 253 -3.09 -1.86 18.29
CA PRO A 253 -2.23 -1.19 19.26
C PRO A 253 -2.98 -0.04 19.94
N LEU A 254 -2.45 0.42 21.08
CA LEU A 254 -2.89 1.68 21.66
C LEU A 254 -2.37 2.83 20.79
N VAL A 255 -3.26 3.72 20.33
CA VAL A 255 -2.89 4.89 19.53
C VAL A 255 -3.05 6.15 20.37
N ILE A 256 -1.91 6.76 20.74
CA ILE A 256 -1.86 8.02 21.47
C ILE A 256 -1.51 9.13 20.48
N ILE A 257 -2.30 10.20 20.48
CA ILE A 257 -2.12 11.36 19.62
C ILE A 257 -0.73 11.96 19.90
N GLY A 258 0.06 12.16 18.84
CA GLY A 258 1.42 12.69 18.93
C GLY A 258 2.52 11.65 19.16
N LEU A 259 2.18 10.38 19.41
CA LEU A 259 3.15 9.28 19.55
C LEU A 259 3.11 8.33 18.36
N ASN A 260 4.22 7.61 18.14
CA ASN A 260 4.29 6.58 17.10
C ASN A 260 3.40 5.39 17.47
N ALA A 261 2.70 4.84 16.49
CA ALA A 261 1.91 3.62 16.62
C ALA A 261 2.15 2.69 15.44
N SER A 262 2.13 1.38 15.68
CA SER A 262 2.43 0.36 14.68
C SER A 262 1.37 -0.72 14.62
N PHE A 263 0.80 -0.94 13.45
CA PHE A 263 -0.11 -2.04 13.18
C PHE A 263 0.62 -3.14 12.41
N SER A 264 0.42 -4.39 12.81
CA SER A 264 0.96 -5.54 12.09
C SER A 264 -0.02 -5.98 11.01
N LEU A 265 0.52 -6.31 9.83
CA LEU A 265 -0.18 -6.85 8.68
C LEU A 265 0.52 -8.12 8.23
N THR A 266 -0.23 -9.21 8.09
CA THR A 266 0.28 -10.49 7.57
C THR A 266 -0.27 -10.72 6.17
N SER A 267 0.58 -11.21 5.27
CA SER A 267 0.25 -11.59 3.90
C SER A 267 0.62 -13.05 3.65
N ARG A 268 -0.36 -13.82 3.19
CA ARG A 268 -0.19 -15.24 2.85
C ARG A 268 -0.78 -15.54 1.48
N LEU A 269 -0.23 -16.55 0.83
CA LEU A 269 -0.81 -17.14 -0.37
C LEU A 269 -0.80 -18.66 -0.22
N GLN A 270 -1.98 -19.29 -0.26
CA GLN A 270 -2.13 -20.74 -0.11
C GLN A 270 -1.43 -21.30 1.14
N GLY A 271 -1.51 -20.57 2.26
CA GLY A 271 -0.91 -20.97 3.53
C GLY A 271 0.59 -20.67 3.71
N ALA A 272 1.30 -20.21 2.67
CA ALA A 272 2.69 -19.79 2.75
C ALA A 272 2.82 -18.26 2.89
N ALA A 273 3.94 -17.78 3.43
CA ALA A 273 4.27 -16.37 3.44
C ALA A 273 4.38 -15.83 2.00
N TYR A 274 3.81 -14.66 1.74
CA TYR A 274 3.75 -14.10 0.39
C TYR A 274 4.07 -12.60 0.40
N ASP A 275 5.12 -12.23 -0.32
CA ASP A 275 5.71 -10.89 -0.30
C ASP A 275 5.49 -10.08 -1.58
N ASP A 276 4.95 -10.70 -2.64
CA ASP A 276 4.73 -10.04 -3.93
C ASP A 276 3.43 -9.23 -3.93
N ILE A 277 3.37 -8.25 -3.02
CA ILE A 277 2.21 -7.42 -2.77
C ILE A 277 2.56 -5.93 -2.77
N ASP A 278 1.63 -5.11 -3.24
CA ASP A 278 1.61 -3.66 -2.99
C ASP A 278 0.51 -3.38 -1.95
N SER A 279 0.90 -2.97 -0.74
CA SER A 279 -0.02 -2.67 0.37
C SER A 279 0.01 -1.19 0.72
N SER A 280 -1.13 -0.53 0.49
CA SER A 280 -1.37 0.85 0.93
C SER A 280 -2.38 0.85 2.09
N PHE A 281 -2.34 1.88 2.93
CA PHE A 281 -3.30 2.03 4.01
C PHE A 281 -3.91 3.43 4.02
N LEU A 282 -5.13 3.52 4.54
CA LEU A 282 -5.87 4.74 4.79
C LEU A 282 -6.37 4.71 6.25
N VAL A 283 -6.27 5.83 6.95
CA VAL A 283 -6.98 6.06 8.22
C VAL A 283 -8.19 6.93 7.92
N VAL A 284 -9.37 6.40 8.19
CA VAL A 284 -10.65 7.03 7.84
C VAL A 284 -11.41 7.39 9.12
N SER A 285 -11.94 8.60 9.18
CA SER A 285 -12.90 8.98 10.20
C SER A 285 -14.29 8.43 9.84
N PRO A 286 -14.89 7.56 10.65
CA PRO A 286 -16.18 6.94 10.34
C PRO A 286 -17.35 7.93 10.36
N SER A 287 -17.22 9.05 11.08
CA SER A 287 -18.29 10.06 11.19
C SER A 287 -18.36 10.98 9.96
N THR A 288 -17.23 11.22 9.29
CA THR A 288 -17.14 12.13 8.13
C THR A 288 -16.84 11.41 6.81
N GLY A 289 -16.32 10.18 6.87
CA GLY A 289 -15.79 9.46 5.71
C GLY A 289 -14.46 10.02 5.20
N ALA A 290 -13.86 11.02 5.88
CA ALA A 290 -12.63 11.66 5.44
C ALA A 290 -11.41 10.76 5.67
N VAL A 291 -10.51 10.71 4.70
CA VAL A 291 -9.17 10.11 4.83
C VAL A 291 -8.26 11.13 5.51
N VAL A 292 -7.73 10.79 6.68
CA VAL A 292 -6.88 11.68 7.49
C VAL A 292 -5.40 11.36 7.32
N ILE A 293 -5.07 10.08 7.18
CA ILE A 293 -3.69 9.60 6.97
C ILE A 293 -3.71 8.58 5.84
N GLN A 294 -2.68 8.61 5.00
CA GLN A 294 -2.42 7.60 3.98
C GLN A 294 -0.93 7.24 3.94
N GLY A 295 -0.62 6.01 3.52
CA GLY A 295 0.76 5.58 3.36
C GLY A 295 0.87 4.16 2.80
N LYS A 296 2.09 3.61 2.82
CA LYS A 296 2.39 2.23 2.44
C LYS A 296 2.81 1.42 3.65
N ALA A 297 2.45 0.14 3.67
CA ALA A 297 2.99 -0.79 4.66
C ALA A 297 4.46 -1.09 4.33
N VAL A 298 5.29 -1.17 5.36
CA VAL A 298 6.73 -1.46 5.21
C VAL A 298 6.96 -2.91 5.57
N ARG A 299 7.63 -3.67 4.70
CA ARG A 299 7.97 -5.06 4.98
C ARG A 299 8.91 -5.15 6.18
N ASP A 300 8.58 -6.01 7.13
CA ASP A 300 9.42 -6.35 8.28
C ASP A 300 10.19 -7.65 7.98
N VAL A 301 9.47 -8.75 7.87
CA VAL A 301 10.00 -10.08 7.49
C VAL A 301 9.09 -10.74 6.45
N ALA A 302 9.44 -11.93 5.96
CA ALA A 302 8.66 -12.61 4.94
C ALA A 302 7.20 -12.84 5.38
N GLY A 303 6.26 -12.35 4.58
CA GLY A 303 4.82 -12.38 4.83
C GLY A 303 4.35 -11.47 5.96
N SER A 304 5.21 -10.58 6.49
CA SER A 304 4.89 -9.68 7.60
C SER A 304 5.29 -8.24 7.29
N TYR A 305 4.33 -7.34 7.48
CA TYR A 305 4.44 -5.93 7.16
C TYR A 305 3.98 -5.10 8.36
N GLU A 306 4.52 -3.89 8.46
CA GLU A 306 4.22 -2.95 9.52
C GLU A 306 3.67 -1.66 8.91
N ILE A 307 2.50 -1.25 9.39
CA ILE A 307 1.92 0.06 9.11
C ILE A 307 2.33 0.97 10.25
N LYS A 308 3.28 1.88 9.98
CA LYS A 308 3.82 2.82 10.95
C LYS A 308 3.11 4.16 10.82
N LEU A 309 2.43 4.56 11.88
CA LEU A 309 1.93 5.92 12.05
C LEU A 309 2.97 6.69 12.87
N THR A 310 3.55 7.74 12.30
CA THR A 310 4.49 8.62 13.02
C THR A 310 3.74 9.50 14.01
N GLY A 311 4.42 10.01 15.03
CA GLY A 311 3.85 10.98 15.96
C GLY A 311 3.29 12.24 15.29
N SER A 312 3.93 12.69 14.20
CA SER A 312 3.42 13.78 13.38
C SER A 312 2.12 13.43 12.63
N GLN A 313 1.95 12.17 12.22
CA GLN A 313 0.72 11.70 11.58
C GLN A 313 -0.40 11.49 12.62
N THR A 314 -0.11 10.87 13.76
CA THR A 314 -1.10 10.67 14.84
C THR A 314 -1.52 11.98 15.48
N ALA A 315 -0.68 13.02 15.45
CA ALA A 315 -1.03 14.38 15.86
C ALA A 315 -2.11 15.05 14.97
N LEU A 316 -2.40 14.50 13.78
CA LEU A 316 -3.49 14.97 12.91
C LEU A 316 -4.85 14.38 13.30
N LEU A 317 -4.87 13.42 14.24
CA LEU A 317 -6.09 12.79 14.71
C LEU A 317 -6.68 13.60 15.87
N ASP A 318 -8.01 13.69 15.90
CA ASP A 318 -8.75 14.16 17.05
C ASP A 318 -9.05 12.98 17.99
N GLU A 319 -9.49 13.25 19.22
CA GLU A 319 -9.99 12.19 20.09
C GLU A 319 -11.22 11.50 19.48
N GLY A 320 -11.18 10.19 19.33
CA GLY A 320 -12.32 9.46 18.79
C GLY A 320 -11.99 8.14 18.12
N ALA A 321 -13.03 7.54 17.53
CA ALA A 321 -12.92 6.29 16.79
C ALA A 321 -12.45 6.55 15.36
N TYR A 322 -11.54 5.70 14.89
CA TYR A 322 -11.02 5.69 13.53
C TYR A 322 -11.01 4.27 12.98
N GLU A 323 -10.95 4.16 11.66
CA GLU A 323 -10.83 2.90 10.95
C GLU A 323 -9.54 2.89 10.14
N LEU A 324 -8.65 1.94 10.42
CA LEU A 324 -7.52 1.64 9.55
C LEU A 324 -7.98 0.69 8.45
N ARG A 325 -7.91 1.14 7.19
CA ARG A 325 -8.17 0.32 6.01
C ARG A 325 -6.86 0.01 5.31
N SER A 326 -6.49 -1.26 5.27
CA SER A 326 -5.45 -1.72 4.34
C SER A 326 -6.08 -2.09 3.01
N ILE A 327 -5.47 -1.66 1.92
CA ILE A 327 -5.80 -2.03 0.55
C ILE A 327 -4.55 -2.68 -0.01
N THR A 328 -4.60 -3.99 -0.18
CA THR A 328 -3.46 -4.77 -0.65
C THR A 328 -3.80 -5.46 -1.95
N VAL A 329 -2.91 -5.36 -2.92
CA VAL A 329 -3.04 -5.97 -4.25
C VAL A 329 -1.84 -6.90 -4.44
N GLY A 330 -2.08 -8.15 -4.83
CA GLY A 330 -1.00 -9.03 -5.28
C GLY A 330 -0.51 -8.55 -6.65
N ARG A 331 0.80 -8.47 -6.89
CA ARG A 331 1.30 -7.90 -8.14
C ARG A 331 0.88 -8.70 -9.38
N GLU A 332 0.58 -9.98 -9.20
CA GLU A 332 0.14 -10.87 -10.26
C GLU A 332 -1.38 -10.90 -10.45
N ALA A 333 -2.16 -10.48 -9.46
CA ALA A 333 -3.62 -10.46 -9.51
C ALA A 333 -4.14 -9.10 -9.01
N ALA A 334 -4.59 -8.26 -9.95
CA ALA A 334 -5.14 -6.92 -9.69
C ALA A 334 -6.51 -6.94 -8.98
N ILE A 335 -6.72 -7.89 -8.06
CA ILE A 335 -7.89 -8.00 -7.20
C ILE A 335 -7.50 -7.42 -5.83
N PRO A 336 -8.01 -6.24 -5.46
CA PRO A 336 -7.69 -5.64 -4.17
C PRO A 336 -8.37 -6.42 -3.04
N VAL A 337 -7.59 -6.77 -2.03
CA VAL A 337 -8.07 -7.26 -0.74
C VAL A 337 -8.05 -6.09 0.23
N ILE A 338 -9.22 -5.72 0.73
CA ILE A 338 -9.36 -4.62 1.70
C ILE A 338 -9.78 -5.18 3.05
N VAL A 339 -8.99 -4.83 4.06
CA VAL A 339 -9.18 -5.25 5.46
C VAL A 339 -9.26 -4.00 6.31
N SER A 340 -10.29 -3.95 7.14
CA SER A 340 -10.58 -2.82 8.02
C SER A 340 -10.42 -3.21 9.48
N GLN A 341 -9.74 -2.39 10.27
CA GLN A 341 -9.61 -2.55 11.71
C GLN A 341 -9.95 -1.25 12.43
N PRO A 342 -10.94 -1.24 13.33
CA PRO A 342 -11.24 -0.06 14.14
C PRO A 342 -10.20 0.14 15.25
N PHE A 343 -9.95 1.40 15.59
CA PHE A 343 -9.14 1.80 16.75
C PHE A 343 -9.64 3.12 17.34
N ILE A 344 -9.18 3.45 18.54
CA ILE A 344 -9.50 4.71 19.23
C ILE A 344 -8.21 5.52 19.37
N ALA A 345 -8.25 6.77 18.93
CA ALA A 345 -7.19 7.75 19.19
C ALA A 345 -7.50 8.47 20.50
N ILE A 346 -6.52 8.50 21.41
CA ILE A 346 -6.64 9.16 22.72
C ILE A 346 -5.54 10.23 22.88
N SER A 347 -5.87 11.34 23.53
CA SER A 347 -5.00 12.53 23.58
C SER A 347 -3.86 12.46 24.57
N ASP A 348 -3.90 11.62 25.62
CA ASP A 348 -2.89 11.73 26.66
C ASP A 348 -2.64 10.48 27.53
N ALA A 349 -1.36 10.14 27.68
CA ALA A 349 -0.88 9.23 28.74
C ALA A 349 -0.94 9.91 30.13
N GLY A 350 -0.91 11.24 30.17
CA GLY A 350 -1.02 12.08 31.37
C GLY A 350 -2.32 11.88 32.13
N MET A 351 -3.45 11.76 31.43
CA MET A 351 -4.75 11.52 32.07
C MET A 351 -4.81 10.16 32.81
N ILE A 352 -4.18 9.13 32.24
CA ILE A 352 -4.04 7.81 32.88
C ILE A 352 -3.06 7.88 34.07
N LEU A 353 -1.95 8.59 33.91
CA LEU A 353 -0.97 8.82 34.98
C LEU A 353 -1.55 9.61 36.16
N ASP A 354 -2.38 10.62 35.90
CA ASP A 354 -3.04 11.42 36.92
C ASP A 354 -4.16 10.65 37.61
N GLN A 355 -4.89 9.80 36.87
CA GLN A 355 -5.87 8.88 37.47
C GLN A 355 -5.19 7.85 38.39
N LEU A 356 -4.09 7.24 37.96
CA LEU A 356 -3.28 6.33 38.78
C LEU A 356 -2.67 7.03 40.01
N ARG A 357 -2.13 8.24 39.84
CA ARG A 357 -1.65 9.07 40.97
C ARG A 357 -2.78 9.39 41.95
N GLY A 358 -3.97 9.70 41.45
CA GLY A 358 -5.17 9.93 42.25
C GLY A 358 -5.57 8.70 43.07
N GLU A 359 -5.56 7.51 42.47
CA GLU A 359 -5.86 6.24 43.16
C GLU A 359 -4.81 5.88 44.21
N ILE A 360 -3.53 6.04 43.90
CA ILE A 360 -2.43 5.82 44.86
C ILE A 360 -2.59 6.73 46.08
N ASN A 361 -2.90 8.02 45.88
CA ASN A 361 -3.11 8.97 46.97
C ASN A 361 -4.33 8.58 47.84
N ARG A 362 -5.42 8.11 47.24
CA ARG A 362 -6.61 7.63 47.97
C ARG A 362 -6.31 6.37 48.79
N LEU A 363 -5.61 5.40 48.21
CA LEU A 363 -5.19 4.19 48.90
C LEU A 363 -4.29 4.50 50.10
N GLN A 364 -3.34 5.42 49.94
CA GLN A 364 -2.45 5.85 51.02
C GLN A 364 -3.22 6.52 52.16
N GLN A 365 -4.21 7.38 51.85
CA GLN A 365 -5.08 7.98 52.86
C GLN A 365 -5.94 6.93 53.58
N SER A 366 -6.53 5.99 52.85
CA SER A 366 -7.33 4.89 53.41
C SER A 366 -6.50 3.97 54.30
N PHE A 367 -5.26 3.69 53.93
CA PHE A 367 -4.36 2.88 54.74
C PHE A 367 -4.00 3.61 56.05
N ASN A 368 -3.67 4.91 55.98
CA ASN A 368 -3.35 5.71 57.15
C ASN A 368 -4.53 5.84 58.12
N SER A 369 -5.76 6.00 57.62
CA SER A 369 -6.95 6.08 58.46
C SER A 369 -7.23 4.76 59.18
N GLN A 370 -7.13 3.62 58.48
CA GLN A 370 -7.27 2.29 59.06
C GLN A 370 -6.19 2.00 60.12
N LEU A 371 -4.95 2.45 59.90
CA LEU A 371 -3.88 2.31 60.88
C LEU A 371 -4.17 3.13 62.15
N LEU A 372 -4.67 4.35 62.00
CA LEU A 372 -5.06 5.19 63.13
C LEU A 372 -6.21 4.57 63.93
N GLU A 373 -7.19 4.00 63.23
CA GLU A 373 -8.34 3.30 63.83
C GLU A 373 -7.88 2.06 64.61
N GLN A 374 -6.99 1.24 64.04
CA GLN A 374 -6.36 0.10 64.73
C GLN A 374 -5.59 0.53 65.98
N GLN A 375 -4.83 1.63 65.92
CA GLN A 375 -4.13 2.17 67.08
C GLN A 375 -5.10 2.62 68.18
N ASN A 376 -6.19 3.29 67.81
CA ASN A 376 -7.22 3.72 68.75
C ASN A 376 -7.94 2.52 69.37
N LEU A 377 -8.26 1.49 68.59
CA LEU A 377 -8.86 0.25 69.08
C LEU A 377 -7.91 -0.48 70.04
N THR A 378 -6.62 -0.52 69.72
CA THR A 378 -5.59 -1.13 70.59
C THR A 378 -5.45 -0.36 71.90
N LYS A 379 -5.44 0.99 71.86
CA LYS A 379 -5.45 1.84 73.06
C LYS A 379 -6.71 1.64 73.90
N ALA A 380 -7.88 1.57 73.27
CA ALA A 380 -9.14 1.30 73.95
C ALA A 380 -9.14 -0.09 74.61
N THR A 381 -8.60 -1.10 73.92
CA THR A 381 -8.44 -2.46 74.46
C THR A 381 -7.46 -2.47 75.64
N GLN A 382 -6.32 -1.77 75.55
CA GLN A 382 -5.38 -1.61 76.66
C GLN A 382 -6.03 -0.91 77.87
N ALA A 383 -6.83 0.13 77.63
CA ALA A 383 -7.56 0.83 78.69
C ALA A 383 -8.61 -0.08 79.37
N GLN A 384 -9.34 -0.89 78.60
CA GLN A 384 -10.25 -1.91 79.14
C GLN A 384 -9.48 -2.98 79.94
N LEU A 385 -8.32 -3.43 79.46
CA LEU A 385 -7.46 -4.38 80.17
C LEU A 385 -6.98 -3.83 81.51
N ALA A 386 -6.54 -2.57 81.56
CA ALA A 386 -6.15 -1.90 82.80
C ALA A 386 -7.33 -1.80 83.78
N GLY A 387 -8.53 -1.50 83.28
CA GLY A 387 -9.77 -1.52 84.07
C GLY A 387 -10.07 -2.89 84.67
N LEU A 388 -9.97 -3.96 83.85
CA LEU A 388 -10.16 -5.35 84.31
C LEU A 388 -9.09 -5.76 85.33
N GLN A 389 -7.83 -5.38 85.14
CA GLN A 389 -6.77 -5.63 86.12
C GLN A 389 -7.05 -4.95 87.47
N THR A 390 -7.56 -3.72 87.44
CA THR A 390 -7.92 -2.97 88.65
C THR A 390 -9.08 -3.65 89.39
N LEU A 391 -10.11 -4.10 88.66
CA LEU A 391 -11.22 -4.88 89.22
C LEU A 391 -10.76 -6.23 89.78
N MET A 392 -9.86 -6.92 89.08
CA MET A 392 -9.29 -8.19 89.52
C MET A 392 -8.51 -8.02 90.83
N ILE A 393 -7.66 -6.99 90.93
CA ILE A 393 -6.91 -6.67 92.16
C ILE A 393 -7.86 -6.32 93.31
N ALA A 394 -8.90 -5.52 93.05
CA ALA A 394 -9.91 -5.18 94.06
C ALA A 394 -10.66 -6.42 94.56
N SER A 395 -11.01 -7.36 93.66
CA SER A 395 -11.68 -8.61 94.01
C SER A 395 -10.77 -9.56 94.81
N LEU A 396 -9.48 -9.63 94.46
CA LEU A 396 -8.48 -10.41 95.20
C LEU A 396 -8.30 -9.85 96.61
N ALA A 397 -8.21 -8.52 96.76
CA ALA A 397 -8.14 -7.87 98.07
C ALA A 397 -9.40 -8.18 98.92
N LEU A 398 -10.59 -8.14 98.32
CA LEU A 398 -11.84 -8.49 99.00
C LEU A 398 -11.89 -9.97 99.42
N SER A 399 -11.38 -10.87 98.57
CA SER A 399 -11.28 -12.30 98.86
C SER A 399 -10.28 -12.60 100.00
N ALA A 400 -9.16 -11.86 100.07
CA ALA A 400 -8.19 -12.00 101.15
C ALA A 400 -8.76 -11.53 102.50
N VAL A 401 -9.52 -10.44 102.51
CA VAL A 401 -10.21 -9.95 103.72
C VAL A 401 -11.26 -10.94 104.20
N THR A 402 -12.09 -11.49 103.29
CA THR A 402 -13.10 -12.49 103.66
C THR A 402 -12.48 -13.80 104.16
N LEU A 403 -11.38 -14.26 103.56
CA LEU A 403 -10.63 -15.42 104.05
C LEU A 403 -10.04 -15.17 105.45
N SER A 404 -9.51 -13.97 105.69
CA SER A 404 -8.95 -13.57 106.99
C SER A 404 -10.02 -13.56 108.09
N VAL A 405 -11.21 -13.03 107.79
CA VAL A 405 -12.35 -13.06 108.72
C VAL A 405 -12.81 -14.48 109.01
N ALA A 406 -12.84 -15.36 108.00
CA ALA A 406 -13.18 -16.77 108.18
C ALA A 406 -12.15 -17.52 109.07
N VAL A 407 -10.86 -17.26 108.88
CA VAL A 407 -9.78 -17.83 109.71
C VAL A 407 -9.86 -17.32 111.16
N VAL A 408 -10.14 -16.03 111.37
CA VAL A 408 -10.34 -15.46 112.71
C VAL A 408 -11.58 -16.06 113.38
N ALA A 409 -12.68 -16.24 112.65
CA ALA A 409 -13.88 -16.91 113.18
C ALA A 409 -13.60 -18.37 113.57
N LEU A 410 -12.81 -19.10 112.78
CA LEU A 410 -12.36 -20.46 113.10
C LEU A 410 -11.42 -20.50 114.32
N ALA A 411 -10.50 -19.54 114.44
CA ALA A 411 -9.57 -19.44 115.56
C ALA A 411 -10.29 -19.10 116.88
N ILE A 412 -11.35 -18.27 116.83
CA ILE A 412 -12.20 -17.97 118.00
C ILE A 412 -13.00 -19.21 118.42
N SER A 413 -13.52 -19.99 117.46
CA SER A 413 -14.21 -21.27 117.72
C SER A 413 -13.28 -22.32 118.36
N LEU A 414 -12.02 -22.38 117.94
CA LEU A 414 -11.00 -23.29 118.49
C LEU A 414 -10.45 -22.84 119.86
N ARG A 415 -10.56 -21.57 120.24
CA ARG A 415 -10.11 -21.06 121.55
C ARG A 415 -11.15 -21.22 122.66
N GLY A 416 -12.42 -21.44 122.32
CA GLY A 416 -13.50 -21.69 123.29
C GLY A 416 -13.55 -23.11 123.85
N SER A 417 -12.71 -24.04 123.37
CA SER A 417 -12.77 -25.47 123.72
C SER A 417 -11.64 -25.96 124.63
N ARG A 418 -10.89 -25.07 125.29
CA ARG A 418 -9.86 -25.41 126.31
C ARG A 418 -10.01 -24.58 127.59
N GLN A 419 -11.12 -24.77 128.29
CA GLN A 419 -11.21 -24.66 129.75
C GLN A 419 -11.87 -25.94 130.27
N ASP A 420 -11.47 -26.37 131.46
CA ASP A 420 -12.06 -27.42 132.31
C ASP A 420 -11.63 -28.88 132.09
N ALA A 421 -10.65 -29.31 132.89
CA ALA A 421 -10.70 -30.59 133.59
C ALA A 421 -9.68 -30.64 134.75
N GLN A 422 -10.16 -30.50 135.99
CA GLN A 422 -9.84 -31.32 137.18
C GLN A 422 -9.72 -30.52 138.49
N GLU A 423 -10.81 -30.58 139.26
CA GLU A 423 -10.83 -30.74 140.72
C GLU A 423 -11.05 -32.25 141.00
N PRO A 424 -10.64 -32.84 142.15
CA PRO A 424 -11.49 -32.75 143.35
C PRO A 424 -10.80 -32.81 144.74
N ARG A 425 -11.44 -32.11 145.68
CA ARG A 425 -11.73 -32.37 147.12
C ARG A 425 -10.81 -33.21 148.04
N SER A 426 -10.65 -32.59 149.22
CA SER A 426 -10.57 -33.09 150.61
C SER A 426 -9.19 -33.41 151.22
N GLY A 427 -8.86 -32.58 152.22
CA GLY A 427 -7.69 -32.57 153.09
C GLY A 427 -7.62 -31.20 153.76
#